data_AF-A0AA45L8J7-F1
#
_entry.id   AF-A0AA45L8J7-F1
#
_cell.length_a   1.000
_cell.length_b   1.000
_cell.length_c   1.000
_cell.angle_alpha   90.00
_cell.angle_beta   90.00
_cell.angle_gamma   90.00
#
_symmetry.space_group_name_H-M   'P 1'
#
loop_
_entity.id
_entity.type
_entity.pdbx_description
1 polymer ?
#
loop_
_entity_poly.entity_id
_entity_poly.type
_entity_poly.pdbx_seq_one_letter_code
_entity_poly.pdbx_strand_id
1 'polypeptide(L)'
;MTASRPPDRRPSRTGAARRGRARPPRHRRRAALRRTHRAAQAVLARHLRPDSPADHWPGLPLDLADTPLTGLDLSGCRVEDGSTFQGATLADSRFTGAVFAGGAVFVGAAFTGNADFARAAFHGEAEFTGADFDGPAAFAQARFTGGVRFDDARFAGLALFRATGFAGTASFGDVTFAGAALFHRARFDGETWFDRSLFLGHVDFSRG
;
A
#
# COMPACT_ATOMS: atom_id res chain seq x y z
N MET A 1 80.74 -19.29 -46.78
CA MET A 1 80.54 -17.86 -46.46
C MET A 1 79.05 -17.53 -46.71
N THR A 2 78.09 -18.14 -46.00
CA THR A 2 77.50 -17.73 -44.70
C THR A 2 77.17 -16.24 -44.57
N ALA A 3 75.91 -15.89 -44.85
CA ALA A 3 75.25 -14.70 -44.26
C ALA A 3 73.77 -15.06 -44.00
N SER A 4 73.48 -15.48 -42.76
CA SER A 4 72.11 -15.65 -42.24
C SER A 4 71.53 -14.28 -41.91
N ARG A 5 70.35 -13.99 -42.47
CA ARG A 5 69.49 -12.84 -42.08
C ARG A 5 68.67 -13.22 -40.84
N PRO A 6 68.53 -12.33 -39.83
CA PRO A 6 67.70 -12.59 -38.66
C PRO A 6 66.20 -12.32 -38.93
N PRO A 7 65.27 -12.92 -38.18
CA PRO A 7 63.83 -12.73 -38.37
C PRO A 7 63.32 -11.44 -37.70
N ASP A 8 62.35 -10.84 -38.39
CA ASP A 8 61.67 -9.59 -38.09
C ASP A 8 60.73 -9.72 -36.87
N ARG A 9 61.05 -9.03 -35.77
CA ARG A 9 60.21 -8.98 -34.55
C ARG A 9 59.16 -7.89 -34.69
N ARG A 10 57.92 -8.27 -35.01
CA ARG A 10 56.75 -7.39 -34.86
C ARG A 10 56.57 -6.99 -33.38
N PRO A 11 56.28 -5.71 -33.07
CA PRO A 11 55.97 -5.31 -31.71
C PRO A 11 54.55 -5.75 -31.32
N SER A 12 54.47 -6.34 -30.13
CA SER A 12 53.28 -6.78 -29.43
C SER A 12 52.34 -5.60 -29.16
N ARG A 13 51.07 -5.70 -29.60
CA ARG A 13 50.01 -4.76 -29.23
C ARG A 13 49.78 -4.84 -27.71
N THR A 14 50.19 -3.79 -27.01
CA THR A 14 49.91 -3.56 -25.59
C THR A 14 48.40 -3.62 -25.35
N GLY A 15 47.98 -4.53 -24.46
CA GLY A 15 46.59 -4.70 -24.07
C GLY A 15 46.09 -3.46 -23.32
N ALA A 16 45.19 -2.70 -23.94
CA ALA A 16 44.38 -1.73 -23.25
C ALA A 16 43.46 -2.49 -22.28
N ALA A 17 43.82 -2.48 -20.99
CA ALA A 17 42.98 -2.97 -19.92
C ALA A 17 41.62 -2.27 -19.99
N ARG A 18 40.59 -3.01 -20.44
CA ARG A 18 39.19 -2.64 -20.24
C ARG A 18 39.01 -2.53 -18.73
N ARG A 19 38.93 -1.29 -18.22
CA ARG A 19 38.44 -1.00 -16.87
C ARG A 19 37.01 -1.54 -16.79
N GLY A 20 36.88 -2.77 -16.30
CA GLY A 20 35.59 -3.36 -15.99
C GLY A 20 34.91 -2.45 -14.98
N ARG A 21 33.83 -1.77 -15.40
CA ARG A 21 32.94 -1.10 -14.45
C ARG A 21 32.45 -2.17 -13.49
N ALA A 22 32.99 -2.18 -12.28
CA ALA A 22 32.60 -3.13 -11.25
C ALA A 22 31.08 -3.04 -11.08
N ARG A 23 30.38 -4.16 -11.31
CA ARG A 23 28.94 -4.27 -11.03
C ARG A 23 28.76 -3.95 -9.54
N PRO A 24 27.98 -2.92 -9.17
CA PRO A 24 27.81 -2.57 -7.77
C PRO A 24 27.17 -3.76 -7.01
N PRO A 25 27.59 -4.02 -5.77
CA PRO A 25 27.15 -5.17 -5.01
C PRO A 25 25.62 -5.16 -4.82
N ARG A 26 24.99 -6.34 -4.81
CA ARG A 26 23.53 -6.53 -4.84
C ARG A 26 22.77 -5.71 -3.79
N HIS A 27 23.36 -5.48 -2.61
CA HIS A 27 22.78 -4.67 -1.54
C HIS A 27 22.77 -3.16 -1.86
N ARG A 28 23.79 -2.62 -2.55
CA ARG A 28 23.81 -1.21 -3.01
C ARG A 28 22.83 -0.97 -4.15
N ARG A 29 22.64 -1.95 -5.04
CA ARG A 29 21.64 -1.88 -6.11
C ARG A 29 20.21 -1.95 -5.54
N ARG A 30 19.96 -2.80 -4.55
CA ARG A 30 18.67 -2.84 -3.80
C ARG A 30 18.41 -1.56 -3.01
N ALA A 31 19.42 -1.02 -2.32
CA ALA A 31 19.28 0.24 -1.57
C ALA A 31 19.07 1.45 -2.49
N ALA A 32 19.74 1.51 -3.64
CA ALA A 32 19.52 2.55 -4.65
C ALA A 32 18.11 2.45 -5.26
N LEU A 33 17.63 1.25 -5.61
CA LEU A 33 16.26 1.04 -6.09
C LEU A 33 15.20 1.42 -5.05
N ARG A 34 15.43 1.12 -3.76
CA ARG A 34 14.53 1.53 -2.67
C ARG A 34 14.46 3.06 -2.53
N ARG A 35 15.55 3.77 -2.77
CA ARG A 35 15.58 5.24 -2.74
C ARG A 35 14.83 5.86 -3.93
N THR A 36 14.96 5.31 -5.14
CA THR A 36 14.17 5.76 -6.30
C THR A 36 12.69 5.43 -6.17
N HIS A 37 12.34 4.25 -5.67
CA HIS A 37 10.95 3.87 -5.43
C HIS A 37 10.29 4.78 -4.39
N ARG A 38 10.99 5.08 -3.29
CA ARG A 38 10.51 6.02 -2.26
C ARG A 38 10.40 7.46 -2.76
N ALA A 39 11.30 7.90 -3.65
CA ALA A 39 11.21 9.20 -4.29
C ALA A 39 10.01 9.28 -5.24
N ALA A 40 9.73 8.23 -6.01
CA ALA A 40 8.53 8.17 -6.86
C ALA A 40 7.24 8.18 -6.02
N GLN A 41 7.19 7.42 -4.92
CA GLN A 41 6.09 7.48 -3.96
C GLN A 41 5.90 8.88 -3.36
N ALA A 42 6.99 9.55 -2.99
CA ALA A 42 6.93 10.91 -2.45
C ALA A 42 6.45 11.93 -3.50
N VAL A 43 6.81 11.74 -4.77
CA VAL A 43 6.31 12.54 -5.89
C VAL A 43 4.82 12.29 -6.09
N LEU A 44 4.37 11.03 -6.16
CA LEU A 44 2.95 10.69 -6.26
C LEU A 44 2.13 11.25 -5.09
N ALA A 45 2.58 11.05 -3.85
CA ALA A 45 1.91 11.58 -2.66
C ALA A 45 1.84 13.10 -2.67
N ARG A 46 2.88 13.81 -3.14
CA ARG A 46 2.88 15.27 -3.26
C ARG A 46 1.87 15.76 -4.30
N HIS A 47 1.76 15.06 -5.42
CA HIS A 47 0.89 15.46 -6.53
C HIS A 47 -0.59 15.03 -6.35
N LEU A 48 -0.90 14.17 -5.37
CA LEU A 48 -2.27 13.76 -5.00
C LEU A 48 -2.87 14.58 -3.85
N ARG A 49 -2.14 15.57 -3.31
CA ARG A 49 -2.65 16.46 -2.26
C ARG A 49 -3.42 17.65 -2.86
N PRO A 50 -4.69 17.86 -2.49
CA PRO A 50 -5.49 18.96 -3.04
C PRO A 50 -5.05 20.34 -2.52
N ASP A 51 -4.37 20.40 -1.36
CA ASP A 51 -3.95 21.64 -0.69
C ASP A 51 -2.88 22.45 -1.45
N SER A 52 -2.39 21.94 -2.58
CA SER A 52 -1.42 22.64 -3.44
C SER A 52 -1.83 22.53 -4.91
N PRO A 53 -2.70 23.43 -5.42
CA PRO A 53 -3.20 23.38 -6.79
C PRO A 53 -2.11 23.39 -7.87
N ALA A 54 -0.95 24.00 -7.57
CA ALA A 54 0.17 24.09 -8.50
C ALA A 54 0.90 22.75 -8.73
N ASP A 55 0.76 21.82 -7.79
CA ASP A 55 1.36 20.48 -7.85
C ASP A 55 0.27 19.39 -7.98
N HIS A 56 -1.03 19.69 -7.95
CA HIS A 56 -2.05 18.65 -8.01
C HIS A 56 -2.19 18.06 -9.43
N TRP A 57 -2.21 16.72 -9.55
CA TRP A 57 -2.50 16.00 -10.79
C TRP A 57 -3.93 15.44 -10.75
N PRO A 58 -4.94 16.24 -11.13
CA PRO A 58 -6.32 15.78 -11.09
C PRO A 58 -6.54 14.62 -12.05
N GLY A 59 -7.26 13.60 -11.59
CA GLY A 59 -7.78 12.53 -12.45
C GLY A 59 -6.80 11.43 -12.84
N LEU A 60 -5.62 11.32 -12.21
CA LEU A 60 -4.71 10.20 -12.46
C LEU A 60 -5.04 9.01 -11.54
N PRO A 61 -5.55 7.88 -12.06
CA PRO A 61 -5.68 6.67 -11.28
C PRO A 61 -4.30 6.16 -10.86
N LEU A 62 -4.17 5.77 -9.61
CA LEU A 62 -2.95 5.21 -9.05
C LEU A 62 -3.00 3.68 -9.12
N ASP A 63 -2.22 3.10 -10.02
CA ASP A 63 -2.02 1.65 -10.08
C ASP A 63 -0.79 1.26 -9.26
N LEU A 64 -1.04 0.63 -8.12
CA LEU A 64 -0.04 0.06 -7.22
C LEU A 64 -0.30 -1.43 -6.98
N ALA A 65 -0.99 -2.10 -7.89
CA ALA A 65 -1.26 -3.52 -7.76
C ALA A 65 0.05 -4.35 -7.65
N ASP A 66 0.04 -5.35 -6.76
CA ASP A 66 1.13 -6.28 -6.50
C ASP A 66 2.47 -5.62 -6.14
N THR A 67 2.43 -4.36 -5.68
CA THR A 67 3.65 -3.61 -5.34
C THR A 67 4.01 -3.71 -3.86
N PRO A 68 5.30 -3.94 -3.52
CA PRO A 68 5.78 -3.81 -2.15
C PRO A 68 6.11 -2.36 -1.83
N LEU A 69 5.37 -1.78 -0.89
CA LEU A 69 5.42 -0.39 -0.49
C LEU A 69 5.75 -0.31 1.01
N THR A 70 6.66 0.59 1.38
CA THR A 70 7.02 0.80 2.78
C THR A 70 6.95 2.29 3.09
N GLY A 71 6.16 2.65 4.09
CA GLY A 71 5.94 4.04 4.46
C GLY A 71 5.15 4.83 3.43
N LEU A 72 4.21 4.20 2.70
CA LEU A 72 3.30 4.91 1.81
C LEU A 72 2.46 5.89 2.64
N ASP A 73 2.50 7.17 2.28
CA ASP A 73 1.74 8.21 2.96
C ASP A 73 0.86 8.95 1.96
N LEU A 74 -0.42 8.64 1.99
CA LEU A 74 -1.51 9.31 1.27
C LEU A 74 -2.40 10.09 2.23
N SER A 75 -1.89 10.50 3.39
CA SER A 75 -2.66 11.28 4.35
C SER A 75 -3.11 12.61 3.74
N GLY A 76 -4.41 12.90 3.84
CA GLY A 76 -5.05 14.06 3.23
C GLY A 76 -5.07 14.08 1.70
N CYS A 77 -4.62 13.01 1.03
CA CYS A 77 -4.66 12.93 -0.42
C CYS A 77 -6.05 12.60 -0.92
N ARG A 78 -6.34 13.04 -2.15
CA ARG A 78 -7.48 12.54 -2.91
C ARG A 78 -6.99 11.43 -3.83
N VAL A 79 -7.57 10.24 -3.70
CA VAL A 79 -7.32 9.08 -4.54
C VAL A 79 -8.47 8.97 -5.53
N GLU A 80 -8.16 9.12 -6.81
CA GLU A 80 -9.17 9.18 -7.86
C GLU A 80 -9.71 7.79 -8.22
N ASP A 81 -10.88 7.79 -8.85
CA ASP A 81 -11.50 6.57 -9.35
C ASP A 81 -10.56 5.80 -10.31
N GLY A 82 -10.66 4.47 -10.28
CA GLY A 82 -9.77 3.57 -11.00
C GLY A 82 -8.40 3.33 -10.35
N SER A 83 -8.14 3.89 -9.16
CA SER A 83 -6.93 3.56 -8.38
C SER A 83 -7.03 2.17 -7.74
N THR A 84 -5.93 1.42 -7.72
CA THR A 84 -5.88 0.06 -7.20
C THR A 84 -4.61 -0.21 -6.38
N PHE A 85 -4.78 -0.99 -5.32
CA PHE A 85 -3.76 -1.53 -4.44
C PHE A 85 -3.90 -3.05 -4.31
N GLN A 86 -4.58 -3.69 -5.27
CA GLN A 86 -4.82 -5.14 -5.27
C GLN A 86 -3.51 -5.92 -5.09
N GLY A 87 -3.47 -6.85 -4.15
CA GLY A 87 -2.28 -7.68 -3.89
C GLY A 87 -1.05 -6.90 -3.39
N ALA A 88 -1.15 -5.59 -3.13
CA ALA A 88 -0.03 -4.79 -2.68
C ALA A 88 0.42 -5.22 -1.28
N THR A 89 1.73 -5.19 -1.04
CA THR A 89 2.28 -5.36 0.31
C THR A 89 2.58 -3.98 0.89
N LEU A 90 1.83 -3.58 1.92
CA LEU A 90 1.88 -2.25 2.52
C LEU A 90 2.44 -2.33 3.94
N ALA A 91 3.67 -1.88 4.14
CA ALA A 91 4.27 -1.74 5.46
C ALA A 91 4.19 -0.28 5.94
N ASP A 92 3.66 -0.06 7.14
CA ASP A 92 3.54 1.26 7.79
C ASP A 92 2.89 2.33 6.89
N SER A 93 1.69 2.02 6.38
CA SER A 93 0.96 2.88 5.44
C SER A 93 0.00 3.84 6.16
N ARG A 94 -0.11 5.05 5.64
CA ARG A 94 -1.02 6.10 6.13
C ARG A 94 -1.93 6.59 5.03
N PHE A 95 -3.22 6.55 5.32
CA PHE A 95 -4.33 7.08 4.53
C PHE A 95 -5.19 7.98 5.42
N THR A 96 -4.61 8.57 6.48
CA THR A 96 -5.33 9.37 7.45
C THR A 96 -5.98 10.57 6.77
N GLY A 97 -7.32 10.67 6.86
CA GLY A 97 -8.06 11.74 6.19
C GLY A 97 -8.02 11.69 4.66
N ALA A 98 -7.57 10.59 4.06
CA ALA A 98 -7.58 10.43 2.61
C ALA A 98 -9.02 10.36 2.08
N VAL A 99 -9.24 10.85 0.87
CA VAL A 99 -10.54 10.80 0.20
C VAL A 99 -10.42 9.89 -1.02
N PHE A 100 -11.06 8.74 -0.98
CA PHE A 100 -11.23 7.86 -2.13
C PHE A 100 -12.48 8.26 -2.89
N ALA A 101 -12.27 8.93 -4.02
CA ALA A 101 -13.32 9.56 -4.82
C ALA A 101 -14.24 8.54 -5.52
N GLY A 102 -13.66 7.43 -5.96
CA GLY A 102 -14.35 6.32 -6.60
C GLY A 102 -14.11 5.01 -5.86
N GLY A 103 -14.05 3.91 -6.60
CA GLY A 103 -13.76 2.59 -6.02
C GLY A 103 -12.36 2.54 -5.40
N ALA A 104 -12.24 1.95 -4.21
CA ALA A 104 -10.97 1.75 -3.53
C ALA A 104 -10.67 0.25 -3.42
N VAL A 105 -9.72 -0.24 -4.23
CA VAL A 105 -9.45 -1.68 -4.35
C VAL A 105 -8.20 -2.07 -3.56
N PHE A 106 -8.39 -2.82 -2.47
CA PHE A 106 -7.36 -3.42 -1.61
C PHE A 106 -7.51 -4.96 -1.55
N VAL A 107 -8.15 -5.56 -2.54
CA VAL A 107 -8.39 -7.01 -2.61
C VAL A 107 -7.06 -7.77 -2.50
N GLY A 108 -6.98 -8.70 -1.54
CA GLY A 108 -5.78 -9.49 -1.28
C GLY A 108 -4.54 -8.69 -0.84
N ALA A 109 -4.68 -7.41 -0.47
CA ALA A 109 -3.55 -6.61 0.00
C ALA A 109 -3.05 -7.10 1.37
N ALA A 110 -1.74 -7.02 1.58
CA ALA A 110 -1.08 -7.43 2.81
C ALA A 110 -0.52 -6.22 3.58
N PHE A 111 -1.17 -5.84 4.67
CA PHE A 111 -0.74 -4.78 5.58
C PHE A 111 0.19 -5.36 6.66
N THR A 112 1.49 -5.36 6.36
CA THR A 112 2.54 -5.98 7.19
C THR A 112 3.05 -5.08 8.33
N GLY A 113 2.47 -3.89 8.48
CA GLY A 113 2.75 -2.95 9.56
C GLY A 113 1.49 -2.19 9.94
N ASN A 114 1.63 -1.00 10.52
CA ASN A 114 0.45 -0.20 10.86
C ASN A 114 -0.27 0.29 9.60
N ALA A 115 -1.59 0.08 9.53
CA ALA A 115 -2.47 0.57 8.48
C ALA A 115 -3.42 1.63 9.05
N ASP A 116 -3.15 2.90 8.77
CA ASP A 116 -3.93 4.02 9.31
C ASP A 116 -4.90 4.59 8.26
N PHE A 117 -6.18 4.25 8.37
CA PHE A 117 -7.30 4.82 7.60
C PHE A 117 -8.15 5.76 8.45
N ALA A 118 -7.62 6.29 9.56
CA ALA A 118 -8.42 7.10 10.47
C ALA A 118 -8.92 8.36 9.75
N ARG A 119 -10.20 8.67 9.89
CA ARG A 119 -10.89 9.79 9.22
C ARG A 119 -10.90 9.72 7.68
N ALA A 120 -10.51 8.59 7.07
CA ALA A 120 -10.62 8.42 5.62
C ALA A 120 -12.08 8.42 5.17
N ALA A 121 -12.34 8.94 3.97
CA ALA A 121 -13.65 8.96 3.33
C ALA A 121 -13.64 8.10 2.07
N PHE A 122 -14.54 7.13 2.00
CA PHE A 122 -14.73 6.25 0.85
C PHE A 122 -16.07 6.59 0.20
N HIS A 123 -16.02 7.23 -0.95
CA HIS A 123 -17.21 7.68 -1.66
C HIS A 123 -17.82 6.62 -2.58
N GLY A 124 -16.99 5.80 -3.21
CA GLY A 124 -17.39 4.59 -3.93
C GLY A 124 -17.29 3.33 -3.08
N GLU A 125 -17.40 2.17 -3.74
CA GLU A 125 -17.21 0.86 -3.11
C GLU A 125 -15.75 0.72 -2.62
N ALA A 126 -15.58 0.25 -1.38
CA ALA A 126 -14.28 -0.07 -0.81
C ALA A 126 -14.13 -1.59 -0.65
N GLU A 127 -13.15 -2.17 -1.33
CA GLU A 127 -12.96 -3.62 -1.38
C GLU A 127 -11.68 -4.02 -0.65
N PHE A 128 -11.84 -4.65 0.51
CA PHE A 128 -10.78 -5.25 1.32
C PHE A 128 -10.90 -6.78 1.37
N THR A 129 -11.59 -7.38 0.41
CA THR A 129 -11.82 -8.83 0.37
C THR A 129 -10.50 -9.59 0.38
N GLY A 130 -10.34 -10.54 1.30
CA GLY A 130 -9.13 -11.32 1.49
C GLY A 130 -7.89 -10.53 1.92
N ALA A 131 -8.04 -9.26 2.34
CA ALA A 131 -6.92 -8.48 2.83
C ALA A 131 -6.40 -9.01 4.18
N ASP A 132 -5.09 -8.98 4.38
CA ASP A 132 -4.44 -9.44 5.61
C ASP A 132 -3.82 -8.24 6.36
N PHE A 133 -4.29 -8.00 7.58
CA PHE A 133 -3.78 -6.97 8.48
C PHE A 133 -2.98 -7.63 9.60
N ASP A 134 -1.69 -7.80 9.37
CA ASP A 134 -0.76 -8.39 10.35
C ASP A 134 -0.51 -7.41 11.51
N GLY A 135 -0.39 -6.12 11.19
CA GLY A 135 -0.30 -5.03 12.16
C GLY A 135 -1.64 -4.43 12.57
N PRO A 136 -1.64 -3.40 13.44
CA PRO A 136 -2.85 -2.65 13.77
C PRO A 136 -3.48 -1.99 12.53
N ALA A 137 -4.80 -2.09 12.41
CA ALA A 137 -5.59 -1.46 11.37
C ALA A 137 -6.58 -0.47 11.99
N ALA A 138 -6.41 0.81 11.71
CA ALA A 138 -7.22 1.87 12.29
C ALA A 138 -8.16 2.49 11.24
N PHE A 139 -9.45 2.22 11.38
CA PHE A 139 -10.54 2.85 10.61
C PHE A 139 -11.33 3.86 11.45
N ALA A 140 -10.76 4.32 12.57
CA ALA A 140 -11.44 5.19 13.51
C ALA A 140 -11.95 6.47 12.82
N GLN A 141 -13.24 6.78 12.99
CA GLN A 141 -13.92 7.91 12.34
C GLN A 141 -13.88 7.90 10.80
N ALA A 142 -13.49 6.77 10.18
CA ALA A 142 -13.62 6.62 8.74
C ALA A 142 -15.11 6.62 8.34
N ARG A 143 -15.39 7.01 7.11
CA ARG A 143 -16.75 7.10 6.57
C ARG A 143 -16.83 6.35 5.25
N PHE A 144 -17.64 5.29 5.24
CA PHE A 144 -17.98 4.52 4.05
C PHE A 144 -19.36 4.98 3.59
N THR A 145 -19.40 5.88 2.60
CA THR A 145 -20.68 6.31 2.01
C THR A 145 -21.14 5.39 0.88
N GLY A 146 -20.18 4.79 0.14
CA GLY A 146 -20.43 3.59 -0.65
C GLY A 146 -20.41 2.33 0.23
N GLY A 147 -20.56 1.16 -0.40
CA GLY A 147 -20.41 -0.12 0.28
C GLY A 147 -18.96 -0.41 0.67
N VAL A 148 -18.78 -1.28 1.67
CA VAL A 148 -17.47 -1.82 2.04
C VAL A 148 -17.54 -3.34 2.23
N ARG A 149 -16.53 -4.04 1.71
CA ARG A 149 -16.39 -5.48 1.84
C ARG A 149 -15.07 -5.84 2.50
N PHE A 150 -15.16 -6.44 3.69
CA PHE A 150 -14.04 -7.06 4.42
C PHE A 150 -14.14 -8.59 4.37
N ASP A 151 -14.88 -9.15 3.41
CA ASP A 151 -15.12 -10.58 3.32
C ASP A 151 -13.78 -11.35 3.22
N ASP A 152 -13.67 -12.49 3.90
CA ASP A 152 -12.43 -13.29 3.99
C ASP A 152 -11.20 -12.54 4.53
N ALA A 153 -11.34 -11.30 5.01
CA ALA A 153 -10.21 -10.54 5.54
C ALA A 153 -9.75 -11.10 6.89
N ARG A 154 -8.47 -10.90 7.18
CA ARG A 154 -7.85 -11.30 8.46
C ARG A 154 -7.30 -10.07 9.16
N PHE A 155 -7.70 -9.88 10.42
CA PHE A 155 -7.12 -8.88 11.31
C PHE A 155 -6.35 -9.61 12.41
N ALA A 156 -5.05 -9.79 12.20
CA ALA A 156 -4.17 -10.38 13.21
C ALA A 156 -3.86 -9.37 14.34
N GLY A 157 -3.67 -8.10 13.96
CA GLY A 157 -3.52 -6.98 14.90
C GLY A 157 -4.84 -6.41 15.41
N LEU A 158 -4.75 -5.32 16.17
CA LEU A 158 -5.91 -4.55 16.64
C LEU A 158 -6.67 -3.95 15.44
N ALA A 159 -7.96 -4.24 15.32
CA ALA A 159 -8.86 -3.62 14.36
C ALA A 159 -9.73 -2.55 15.07
N LEU A 160 -9.52 -1.28 14.74
CA LEU A 160 -10.19 -0.16 15.38
C LEU A 160 -11.19 0.51 14.44
N PHE A 161 -12.48 0.22 14.64
CA PHE A 161 -13.63 0.82 13.95
C PHE A 161 -14.39 1.83 14.84
N ARG A 162 -13.69 2.44 15.80
CA ARG A 162 -14.29 3.42 16.72
C ARG A 162 -14.93 4.57 15.95
N ALA A 163 -16.21 4.82 16.20
CA ALA A 163 -16.96 5.92 15.58
C ALA A 163 -16.89 5.92 14.04
N THR A 164 -16.63 4.76 13.42
CA THR A 164 -16.70 4.57 11.98
C THR A 164 -18.16 4.64 11.53
N GLY A 165 -18.43 5.31 10.41
CA GLY A 165 -19.76 5.38 9.80
C GLY A 165 -19.85 4.50 8.57
N PHE A 166 -20.70 3.47 8.62
CA PHE A 166 -21.07 2.62 7.50
C PHE A 166 -22.45 3.06 7.00
N ALA A 167 -22.46 3.99 6.04
CA ALA A 167 -23.70 4.50 5.45
C ALA A 167 -24.16 3.67 4.25
N GLY A 168 -23.22 3.11 3.47
CA GLY A 168 -23.50 2.04 2.52
C GLY A 168 -23.50 0.67 3.20
N THR A 169 -23.73 -0.37 2.40
CA THR A 169 -23.68 -1.77 2.85
C THR A 169 -22.29 -2.14 3.38
N ALA A 170 -22.21 -2.82 4.52
CA ALA A 170 -20.94 -3.27 5.10
C ALA A 170 -20.94 -4.79 5.29
N SER A 171 -20.06 -5.49 4.58
CA SER A 171 -19.90 -6.93 4.71
C SER A 171 -18.63 -7.30 5.45
N PHE A 172 -18.79 -8.17 6.44
CA PHE A 172 -17.73 -8.80 7.22
C PHE A 172 -17.88 -10.33 7.15
N GLY A 173 -18.30 -10.87 6.00
CA GLY A 173 -18.51 -12.30 5.79
C GLY A 173 -17.21 -13.09 5.91
N ASP A 174 -17.21 -14.20 6.64
CA ASP A 174 -16.02 -15.06 6.82
C ASP A 174 -14.76 -14.33 7.37
N VAL A 175 -14.91 -13.11 7.91
CA VAL A 175 -13.79 -12.32 8.42
C VAL A 175 -13.24 -12.97 9.70
N THR A 176 -11.92 -12.92 9.89
CA THR A 176 -11.28 -13.37 11.14
C THR A 176 -10.62 -12.21 11.87
N PHE A 177 -11.13 -11.86 13.05
CA PHE A 177 -10.48 -10.97 14.00
C PHE A 177 -9.70 -11.78 15.04
N ALA A 178 -8.42 -11.99 14.78
CA ALA A 178 -7.54 -12.65 15.75
C ALA A 178 -7.08 -11.69 16.85
N GLY A 179 -6.86 -10.41 16.51
CA GLY A 179 -6.70 -9.33 17.46
C GLY A 179 -8.03 -8.78 17.97
N ALA A 180 -7.97 -7.77 18.85
CA ALA A 180 -9.19 -7.12 19.34
C ALA A 180 -9.89 -6.33 18.21
N ALA A 181 -11.22 -6.35 18.20
CA ALA A 181 -12.06 -5.65 17.23
C ALA A 181 -12.97 -4.65 17.96
N LEU A 182 -12.68 -3.36 17.82
CA LEU A 182 -13.33 -2.30 18.59
C LEU A 182 -14.25 -1.47 17.69
N PHE A 183 -15.56 -1.71 17.78
CA PHE A 183 -16.63 -1.02 17.05
C PHE A 183 -17.37 0.00 17.93
N HIS A 184 -16.79 0.43 19.05
CA HIS A 184 -17.47 1.33 19.96
C HIS A 184 -17.85 2.65 19.27
N ARG A 185 -19.12 3.04 19.44
CA ARG A 185 -19.75 4.18 18.75
C ARG A 185 -19.78 4.09 17.21
N ALA A 186 -19.45 2.96 16.60
CA ALA A 186 -19.67 2.76 15.17
C ALA A 186 -21.15 2.93 14.83
N ARG A 187 -21.43 3.49 13.65
CA ARG A 187 -22.78 3.67 13.12
C ARG A 187 -22.93 2.80 11.88
N PHE A 188 -23.94 1.95 11.91
CA PHE A 188 -24.31 1.06 10.81
C PHE A 188 -25.66 1.56 10.28
N ASP A 189 -25.62 2.54 9.40
CA ASP A 189 -26.83 3.14 8.81
C ASP A 189 -27.27 2.34 7.56
N GLY A 190 -26.32 1.67 6.89
CA GLY A 190 -26.59 0.69 5.84
C GLY A 190 -26.68 -0.76 6.36
N GLU A 191 -27.13 -1.68 5.50
CA GLU A 191 -27.17 -3.11 5.82
C GLU A 191 -25.78 -3.62 6.19
N THR A 192 -25.67 -4.34 7.32
CA THR A 192 -24.39 -4.85 7.81
C THR A 192 -24.49 -6.33 8.16
N TRP A 193 -23.56 -7.13 7.67
CA TRP A 193 -23.48 -8.56 7.94
C TRP A 193 -22.14 -8.96 8.52
N PHE A 194 -22.18 -9.93 9.43
CA PHE A 194 -21.02 -10.56 10.08
C PHE A 194 -21.13 -12.09 9.95
N ASP A 195 -21.74 -12.59 8.87
CA ASP A 195 -22.01 -14.01 8.72
C ASP A 195 -20.70 -14.81 8.67
N ARG A 196 -20.65 -15.93 9.40
CA ARG A 196 -19.46 -16.78 9.54
C ARG A 196 -18.19 -16.05 10.01
N SER A 197 -18.32 -14.84 10.57
CA SER A 197 -17.20 -14.11 11.16
C SER A 197 -16.69 -14.79 12.44
N LEU A 198 -15.38 -14.70 12.66
CA LEU A 198 -14.70 -15.25 13.83
C LEU A 198 -14.04 -14.13 14.63
N PHE A 199 -14.50 -13.93 15.87
CA PHE A 199 -13.89 -13.03 16.84
C PHE A 199 -13.12 -13.86 17.86
N LEU A 200 -11.80 -13.98 17.66
CA LEU A 200 -10.91 -14.71 18.58
C LEU A 200 -10.33 -13.78 19.65
N GLY A 201 -10.18 -12.50 19.32
CA GLY A 201 -9.83 -11.44 20.26
C GLY A 201 -11.05 -10.81 20.95
N HIS A 202 -10.80 -9.84 21.83
CA HIS A 202 -11.86 -9.06 22.47
C HIS A 202 -12.65 -8.26 21.42
N VAL A 203 -13.99 -8.29 21.52
CA VAL A 203 -14.88 -7.51 20.67
C VAL A 203 -15.73 -6.54 21.50
N ASP A 204 -15.86 -5.31 21.02
CA ASP A 204 -16.65 -4.26 21.68
C ASP A 204 -17.57 -3.55 20.67
N PHE A 205 -18.89 -3.67 20.89
CA PHE A 205 -19.95 -2.98 20.12
C PHE A 205 -20.67 -1.90 20.94
N SER A 206 -20.14 -1.52 22.11
CA SER A 206 -20.81 -0.61 23.03
C SER A 206 -21.03 0.80 22.45
N ARG A 207 -22.12 1.45 22.87
CA ARG A 207 -22.46 2.81 22.45
C ARG A 207 -21.92 3.91 23.38
N GLY A 208 -21.28 3.52 24.49
CA GLY A 208 -20.83 4.40 25.57
C GLY A 208 -21.92 4.65 26.61
#